data_AF-A0A6D2I7R7-F1
#
_entry.id   AF-A0A6D2I7R7-F1
#
_cell.length_a   1.000
_cell.length_b   1.000
_cell.length_c   1.000
_cell.angle_alpha   90.00
_cell.angle_beta   90.00
_cell.angle_gamma   90.00
#
_symmetry.space_group_name_H-M   'P 1'
#
loop_
_entity.id
_entity.type
_entity.pdbx_description
1 polymer ?
#
loop_
_entity_poly.entity_id
_entity_poly.type
_entity_poly.pdbx_seq_one_letter_code
_entity_poly.pdbx_strand_id
1 'polypeptide(L)'
;MSKAYDRIEWDFLQAVQKRLGVHSKWINWIHQCVSTVKYAYLLNDGAHGAVTPQRGIRQGDPLSPYIFILCGEVLSGLCRKAQREGSLPGIKVARGSPPINHLLFADDTMFFCKSNQKNCETLNRILKTYEEASGQMINLRKSSITFAKKTSSETMEKAKEILGITATGGQGKYLGLPEHFGRKKKDLFTLSWTVSEERQ
;
A
#
# COMPACT_ATOMS: atom_id res chain seq x y z
N MET A 1 4.12 -2.51 -0.11
CA MET A 1 3.64 -3.92 -0.08
C MET A 1 4.75 -4.89 -0.52
N SER A 2 4.70 -6.18 -0.17
CA SER A 2 5.64 -7.21 -0.63
C SER A 2 5.16 -7.84 -1.93
N LYS A 3 5.97 -7.78 -3.00
CA LYS A 3 5.65 -8.32 -4.33
C LYS A 3 4.22 -7.97 -4.78
N ALA A 4 3.95 -6.68 -4.85
CA ALA A 4 2.59 -6.13 -4.85
C ALA A 4 1.72 -6.64 -6.02
N TYR A 5 2.32 -6.84 -7.19
CA TYR A 5 1.68 -7.37 -8.39
C TYR A 5 1.50 -8.90 -8.34
N ASP A 6 2.44 -9.65 -7.77
CA ASP A 6 2.47 -11.13 -7.84
C ASP A 6 1.49 -11.82 -6.89
N ARG A 7 0.85 -11.07 -5.98
CA ARG A 7 0.15 -11.64 -4.83
C ARG A 7 -1.36 -11.47 -4.83
N ILE A 8 -1.91 -10.68 -5.76
CA ILE A 8 -3.34 -10.39 -5.81
C ILE A 8 -4.11 -11.66 -6.19
N GLU A 9 -4.99 -12.12 -5.32
CA GLU A 9 -5.89 -13.25 -5.63
C GLU A 9 -6.93 -12.83 -6.68
N TRP A 10 -7.15 -13.67 -7.70
CA TRP A 10 -8.06 -13.33 -8.80
C TRP A 10 -9.52 -13.30 -8.37
N ASP A 11 -9.92 -14.18 -7.45
CA ASP A 11 -11.27 -14.18 -6.87
C ASP A 11 -11.56 -12.86 -6.14
N PHE A 12 -10.58 -12.34 -5.41
CA PHE A 12 -10.65 -11.03 -4.79
C PHE A 12 -10.84 -9.92 -5.82
N LEU A 13 -10.02 -9.91 -6.88
CA LEU A 13 -10.15 -8.93 -7.97
C LEU A 13 -11.55 -8.98 -8.61
N GLN A 14 -12.10 -10.17 -8.88
CA GLN A 14 -13.45 -10.30 -9.41
C GLN A 14 -14.50 -9.80 -8.41
N ALA A 15 -14.34 -10.08 -7.12
CA ALA A 15 -15.24 -9.59 -6.07
C ALA A 15 -15.23 -8.05 -5.97
N VAL A 16 -14.06 -7.42 -6.06
CA VAL A 16 -13.91 -5.96 -6.10
C VAL A 16 -14.65 -5.36 -7.29
N GLN A 17 -14.41 -5.89 -8.49
CA GLN A 17 -15.08 -5.40 -9.69
C GLN A 17 -16.60 -5.55 -9.63
N LYS A 18 -17.10 -6.70 -9.13
CA LYS A 18 -18.54 -6.91 -8.89
C LYS A 18 -19.10 -5.87 -7.92
N ARG A 19 -18.38 -5.59 -6.83
CA ARG A 19 -18.80 -4.61 -5.82
C ARG A 19 -18.84 -3.18 -6.36
N LEU A 20 -17.96 -2.85 -7.30
CA LEU A 20 -17.92 -1.55 -7.97
C LEU A 20 -18.95 -1.42 -9.11
N GLY A 21 -19.73 -2.47 -9.39
CA GLY A 21 -20.76 -2.45 -10.44
C GLY A 21 -20.20 -2.59 -11.86
N VAL A 22 -18.98 -3.13 -12.01
CA VAL A 22 -18.41 -3.42 -13.33
C VAL A 22 -19.26 -4.51 -14.00
N HIS A 23 -19.61 -4.30 -15.26
CA HIS A 23 -20.44 -5.23 -16.01
C HIS A 23 -19.74 -6.60 -16.18
N SER A 24 -20.49 -7.70 -16.03
CA SER A 24 -19.97 -9.08 -16.01
C SER A 24 -19.05 -9.42 -17.19
N LYS A 25 -19.40 -8.93 -18.40
CA LYS A 25 -18.58 -9.07 -19.61
C LYS A 25 -17.15 -8.53 -19.44
N TRP A 26 -17.01 -7.33 -18.85
CA TRP A 26 -15.72 -6.71 -18.58
C TRP A 26 -14.94 -7.46 -17.51
N ILE A 27 -15.62 -7.91 -16.45
CA ILE A 27 -15.00 -8.75 -15.40
C ILE A 27 -14.42 -10.02 -16.01
N ASN A 28 -15.17 -10.68 -16.90
CA ASN A 28 -14.70 -11.88 -17.58
C ASN A 28 -13.49 -11.61 -18.49
N TRP A 29 -13.50 -10.50 -19.25
CA TRP A 29 -12.36 -10.11 -20.08
C TRP A 29 -11.10 -9.86 -19.25
N ILE A 30 -11.21 -9.09 -18.17
CA ILE A 30 -10.08 -8.83 -17.27
C ILE A 30 -9.60 -10.14 -16.63
N HIS A 31 -10.51 -11.01 -16.20
CA HIS A 31 -10.17 -12.32 -15.66
C HIS A 31 -9.38 -13.16 -16.66
N GLN A 32 -9.78 -13.19 -17.94
CA GLN A 32 -9.03 -13.88 -18.99
C GLN A 32 -7.64 -13.27 -19.16
N CYS A 33 -7.51 -11.94 -19.23
CA CYS A 33 -6.20 -11.28 -19.35
C CYS A 33 -5.20 -11.68 -18.26
N VAL A 34 -5.66 -11.84 -17.01
CA VAL A 34 -4.77 -12.19 -15.88
C VAL A 34 -4.55 -13.69 -15.72
N SER A 35 -5.53 -14.53 -16.10
CA SER A 35 -5.50 -15.97 -15.82
C SER A 35 -4.93 -16.84 -16.93
N THR A 36 -4.96 -16.39 -18.19
CA THR A 36 -4.50 -17.21 -19.32
C THR A 36 -3.02 -17.04 -19.63
N VAL A 37 -2.31 -16.17 -18.90
CA VAL A 37 -0.89 -15.93 -19.15
C VAL A 37 -0.07 -17.16 -18.75
N LYS A 38 1.02 -17.43 -19.48
CA LYS A 38 1.99 -18.47 -19.17
C LYS A 38 3.38 -17.85 -19.13
N TYR A 39 4.17 -18.26 -18.15
CA TYR A 39 5.57 -17.85 -18.01
C TYR A 39 6.48 -19.02 -18.35
N ALA A 40 7.69 -18.72 -18.81
CA ALA A 40 8.79 -19.67 -18.94
C ALA A 40 10.03 -19.08 -18.26
N TYR A 41 10.92 -19.94 -17.80
CA TYR A 41 12.20 -19.50 -17.25
C TYR A 41 13.18 -19.27 -18.40
N LEU A 42 13.90 -18.15 -18.37
CA LEU A 42 15.01 -17.94 -19.30
C LEU A 42 16.29 -18.48 -18.67
N LEU A 43 16.86 -19.53 -19.27
CA LEU A 43 18.15 -20.11 -18.89
C LEU A 43 19.06 -20.08 -20.13
N ASN A 44 20.21 -19.41 -20.03
CA ASN A 44 21.15 -19.24 -21.16
C ASN A 44 20.46 -18.76 -22.44
N ASP A 45 19.60 -17.75 -22.34
CA ASP A 45 18.78 -17.18 -23.43
C ASP A 45 17.77 -18.15 -24.09
N GLY A 46 17.64 -19.37 -23.58
CA GLY A 46 16.60 -20.32 -23.94
C GLY A 46 15.39 -20.25 -23.01
N ALA A 47 14.17 -20.33 -23.57
CA ALA A 47 12.96 -20.47 -22.77
C ALA A 47 12.76 -21.93 -22.34
N HIS A 48 12.68 -22.17 -21.03
CA HIS A 48 12.56 -23.48 -20.43
C HIS A 48 11.36 -23.58 -19.47
N GLY A 49 10.66 -24.70 -19.54
CA GLY A 49 9.51 -24.99 -18.69
C GLY A 49 8.28 -24.13 -19.02
N ALA A 50 7.19 -24.40 -18.30
CA ALA A 50 5.97 -23.61 -18.37
C ALA A 50 5.39 -23.46 -16.97
N VAL A 51 5.17 -22.22 -16.55
CA VAL A 51 4.54 -21.86 -15.28
C VAL A 51 3.23 -21.18 -15.61
N THR A 52 2.13 -21.76 -15.12
CA THR A 52 0.83 -21.10 -15.16
C THR A 52 0.61 -20.47 -13.80
N PRO A 53 0.50 -19.13 -13.69
CA PRO A 53 0.21 -18.48 -12.42
C PRO A 53 -1.18 -18.90 -11.94
N GLN A 54 -1.41 -18.80 -10.63
CA GLN A 54 -2.73 -18.98 -10.01
C GLN A 54 -3.24 -17.68 -9.38
N ARG A 55 -2.41 -16.65 -9.36
CA ARG A 55 -2.68 -15.33 -8.80
C ARG A 55 -1.71 -14.31 -9.38
N GLY A 56 -1.95 -13.05 -9.04
CA GLY A 56 -1.13 -11.93 -9.42
C GLY A 56 -1.52 -11.32 -10.75
N ILE A 57 -0.93 -10.18 -11.05
CA ILE A 57 -1.18 -9.38 -12.25
C ILE A 57 0.16 -9.07 -12.93
N ARG A 58 0.17 -8.98 -14.25
CA ARG A 58 1.41 -8.92 -15.03
C ARG A 58 2.07 -7.55 -14.92
N GLN A 59 3.30 -7.49 -14.41
CA GLN A 59 4.09 -6.26 -14.46
C GLN A 59 4.43 -5.90 -15.92
N GLY A 60 4.31 -4.62 -16.28
CA GLY A 60 4.49 -4.13 -17.64
C GLY A 60 3.24 -4.22 -18.53
N ASP A 61 2.14 -4.81 -18.04
CA ASP A 61 0.84 -4.72 -18.69
C ASP A 61 0.20 -3.33 -18.41
N PRO A 62 -0.26 -2.60 -19.43
CA PRO A 62 -0.93 -1.31 -19.26
C PRO A 62 -2.15 -1.32 -18.33
N LEU A 63 -2.83 -2.46 -18.15
CA LEU A 63 -3.99 -2.59 -17.28
C LEU A 63 -3.61 -2.80 -15.81
N SER A 64 -2.46 -3.41 -15.54
CA SER A 64 -2.05 -3.80 -14.19
C SER A 64 -2.02 -2.66 -13.18
N PRO A 65 -1.51 -1.45 -13.51
CA PRO A 65 -1.56 -0.31 -12.58
C PRO A 65 -2.98 0.06 -12.16
N TYR A 66 -3.94 0.05 -13.09
CA TYR A 66 -5.34 0.36 -12.79
C TYR A 66 -5.98 -0.72 -11.91
N ILE A 67 -5.73 -1.98 -12.24
CA ILE A 67 -6.20 -3.11 -11.44
C ILE A 67 -5.65 -3.02 -10.00
N PHE A 68 -4.37 -2.66 -9.86
CA PHE A 68 -3.74 -2.48 -8.57
C PHE A 68 -4.42 -1.38 -7.74
N ILE A 69 -4.73 -0.23 -8.36
CA ILE A 69 -5.45 0.87 -7.70
C ILE A 69 -6.85 0.43 -7.27
N LEU A 70 -7.58 -0.30 -8.12
CA LEU A 70 -8.92 -0.82 -7.80
C LEU A 70 -8.88 -1.74 -6.58
N CYS A 71 -7.90 -2.63 -6.49
CA CYS A 71 -7.69 -3.48 -5.31
C CYS A 71 -7.40 -2.65 -4.05
N GLY A 72 -6.56 -1.62 -4.17
CA GLY A 72 -6.24 -0.70 -3.08
C GLY A 72 -7.43 0.09 -2.52
N GLU A 73 -8.49 0.30 -3.31
CA GLU A 73 -9.72 0.95 -2.85
C GLU A 73 -10.42 0.18 -1.72
N VAL A 74 -10.24 -1.15 -1.65
CA VAL A 74 -10.77 -1.95 -0.53
C VAL A 74 -10.09 -1.58 0.78
N LEU A 75 -8.76 -1.47 0.77
CA LEU A 75 -7.99 -1.04 1.94
C LEU A 75 -8.38 0.38 2.35
N SER A 76 -8.51 1.29 1.39
CA SER A 76 -9.01 2.65 1.62
C SER A 76 -10.41 2.63 2.23
N GLY A 77 -11.30 1.77 1.72
CA GLY A 77 -12.66 1.58 2.22
C GLY A 77 -12.71 1.10 3.68
N LEU A 78 -11.85 0.14 4.05
CA LEU A 78 -11.70 -0.34 5.44
C LEU A 78 -11.24 0.79 6.37
N CYS A 79 -10.25 1.58 5.95
CA CYS A 79 -9.79 2.74 6.70
C CYS A 79 -10.87 3.81 6.85
N ARG A 80 -11.64 4.11 5.79
CA ARG A 80 -12.76 5.07 5.84
C ARG A 80 -13.88 4.58 6.76
N LYS A 81 -14.17 3.27 6.77
CA LYS A 81 -15.13 2.66 7.69
C LYS A 81 -14.69 2.84 9.14
N ALA A 82 -13.46 2.49 9.47
CA ALA A 82 -12.91 2.67 10.81
C ALA A 82 -12.83 4.14 11.25
N GLN A 83 -12.62 5.07 10.31
CA GLN A 83 -12.68 6.51 10.58
C GLN A 83 -14.10 6.95 10.98
N ARG A 84 -15.13 6.52 10.24
CA ARG A 84 -16.53 6.82 10.57
C ARG A 84 -16.97 6.25 11.91
N GLU A 85 -16.47 5.06 12.25
CA GLU A 85 -16.71 4.39 13.54
C GLU A 85 -15.88 4.99 14.70
N GLY A 86 -14.96 5.91 14.41
CA GLY A 86 -14.09 6.53 15.42
C GLY A 86 -12.99 5.62 15.97
N SER A 87 -12.82 4.42 15.43
CA SER A 87 -11.77 3.47 15.83
C SER A 87 -10.41 3.81 15.20
N LEU A 88 -10.42 4.43 14.01
CA LEU A 88 -9.23 4.97 13.35
C LEU A 88 -9.47 6.41 12.84
N PRO A 89 -9.59 7.41 13.74
CA PRO A 89 -10.04 8.76 13.41
C PRO A 89 -9.08 9.58 12.53
N GLY A 90 -7.81 9.18 12.38
CA GLY A 90 -6.81 9.91 11.62
C GLY A 90 -6.28 11.17 12.31
N ILE A 91 -5.59 12.00 11.53
CA ILE A 91 -4.95 13.26 11.97
C ILE A 91 -5.48 14.42 11.10
N LYS A 92 -5.64 15.60 11.71
CA LYS A 92 -5.98 16.84 10.99
C LYS A 92 -4.74 17.69 10.82
N VAL A 93 -4.52 18.19 9.60
CA VAL A 93 -3.36 19.03 9.27
C VAL A 93 -3.61 20.50 9.67
N ALA A 94 -4.88 20.94 9.63
CA ALA A 94 -5.26 22.28 10.03
C ALA A 94 -6.66 22.30 10.68
N ARG A 95 -6.98 23.41 11.36
CA ARG A 95 -8.34 23.64 11.86
C ARG A 95 -9.29 23.67 10.66
N GLY A 96 -10.36 22.88 10.71
CA GLY A 96 -11.33 22.76 9.63
C GLY A 96 -10.95 21.78 8.51
N SER A 97 -9.73 21.21 8.50
CA SER A 97 -9.38 20.20 7.50
C SER A 97 -10.09 18.87 7.77
N PRO A 98 -10.40 18.07 6.72
CA PRO A 98 -10.82 16.69 6.93
C PRO A 98 -9.69 15.92 7.64
N PRO A 99 -10.05 14.96 8.52
CA PRO A 99 -9.06 14.04 9.05
C PRO A 99 -8.59 13.08 7.95
N ILE A 100 -7.29 12.78 7.96
CA ILE A 100 -6.64 11.84 7.06
C ILE A 100 -6.07 10.71 7.91
N ASN A 101 -6.39 9.46 7.56
CA ASN A 101 -5.81 8.28 8.21
C ASN A 101 -4.95 7.40 7.29
N HIS A 102 -4.95 7.66 5.98
CA HIS A 102 -4.07 6.99 5.02
C HIS A 102 -3.83 7.83 3.76
N LEU A 103 -2.73 7.57 3.08
CA LEU A 103 -2.41 8.00 1.71
C LEU A 103 -1.90 6.78 0.94
N LEU A 104 -2.40 6.59 -0.28
CA LEU A 104 -2.03 5.49 -1.16
C LEU A 104 -1.53 6.09 -2.47
N PHE A 105 -0.31 5.74 -2.87
CA PHE A 105 0.24 6.10 -4.17
C PHE A 105 0.96 4.89 -4.75
N ALA A 106 0.39 4.28 -5.79
CA ALA A 106 0.87 3.00 -6.30
C ALA A 106 1.11 2.01 -5.13
N ASP A 107 2.32 1.45 -5.01
CA ASP A 107 2.71 0.50 -3.97
C ASP A 107 3.17 1.14 -2.65
N ASP A 108 3.30 2.47 -2.62
CA ASP A 108 3.66 3.27 -1.44
C ASP A 108 2.41 3.68 -0.64
N THR A 109 2.33 3.17 0.57
CA THR A 109 1.19 3.38 1.48
C THR A 109 1.66 4.02 2.77
N MET A 110 1.04 5.13 3.16
CA MET A 110 1.31 5.81 4.44
C MET A 110 0.05 5.82 5.29
N PHE A 111 0.20 5.53 6.59
CA PHE A 111 -0.91 5.52 7.55
C PHE A 111 -0.71 6.58 8.63
N PHE A 112 -1.79 7.25 9.00
CA PHE A 112 -1.81 8.28 10.04
C PHE A 112 -2.79 7.89 11.13
N CYS A 113 -2.29 7.66 12.33
CA CYS A 113 -3.13 7.35 13.47
C CYS A 113 -2.50 7.88 14.77
N LYS A 114 -3.30 7.90 15.84
CA LYS A 114 -2.76 8.19 17.16
C LYS A 114 -1.95 6.99 17.65
N SER A 115 -0.86 7.22 18.36
CA SER A 115 0.02 6.16 18.88
C SER A 115 -0.56 5.36 20.05
N ASN A 116 -1.83 5.56 20.43
CA ASN A 116 -2.44 4.76 21.48
C ASN A 116 -2.75 3.34 21.00
N GLN A 117 -2.75 2.40 21.95
CA GLN A 117 -2.96 0.98 21.72
C GLN A 117 -4.17 0.67 20.81
N LYS A 118 -5.35 1.23 21.14
CA LYS A 118 -6.59 1.01 20.39
C LYS A 118 -6.47 1.35 18.89
N ASN A 119 -5.78 2.43 18.56
CA ASN A 119 -5.57 2.85 17.17
C ASN A 119 -4.60 1.91 16.45
N CYS A 120 -3.49 1.54 17.10
CA CYS A 120 -2.53 0.58 16.55
C CYS A 120 -3.17 -0.79 16.30
N GLU A 121 -3.96 -1.30 17.24
CA GLU A 121 -4.69 -2.57 17.11
C GLU A 121 -5.71 -2.51 15.97
N THR A 122 -6.44 -1.39 15.86
CA THR A 122 -7.40 -1.18 14.77
C THR A 122 -6.71 -1.18 13.41
N LEU A 123 -5.57 -0.47 13.29
CA LEU A 123 -4.79 -0.46 12.07
C LEU A 123 -4.29 -1.87 11.72
N ASN A 124 -3.68 -2.57 12.69
CA ASN A 124 -3.20 -3.94 12.48
C ASN A 124 -4.32 -4.88 12.02
N ARG A 125 -5.51 -4.77 12.62
CA ARG A 125 -6.68 -5.56 12.22
C ARG A 125 -7.10 -5.27 10.78
N ILE A 126 -7.19 -4.00 10.38
CA ILE A 126 -7.53 -3.61 9.00
C ILE A 126 -6.53 -4.20 8.01
N LEU A 127 -5.24 -4.09 8.33
CA LEU A 127 -4.15 -4.60 7.51
C LEU A 127 -4.28 -6.12 7.35
N LYS A 128 -4.43 -6.88 8.44
CA LYS A 128 -4.63 -8.33 8.39
C LYS A 128 -5.87 -8.74 7.59
N THR A 129 -7.01 -8.09 7.82
CA THR A 129 -8.24 -8.35 7.06
C THR A 129 -8.03 -8.13 5.56
N TYR A 130 -7.28 -7.09 5.18
CA TYR A 130 -6.98 -6.84 3.78
C TYR A 130 -5.98 -7.86 3.21
N GLU A 131 -4.94 -8.25 3.96
CA GLU A 131 -3.98 -9.28 3.55
C GLU A 131 -4.67 -10.63 3.31
N GLU A 132 -5.53 -11.05 4.23
CA GLU A 132 -6.33 -12.28 4.15
C GLU A 132 -7.26 -12.28 2.93
N ALA A 133 -7.93 -11.15 2.66
CA ALA A 133 -8.87 -11.06 1.55
C ALA A 133 -8.18 -10.94 0.18
N SER A 134 -7.10 -10.16 0.09
CA SER A 134 -6.46 -9.80 -1.19
C SER A 134 -5.30 -10.71 -1.59
N GLY A 135 -4.71 -11.44 -0.64
CA GLY A 135 -3.44 -12.17 -0.79
C GLY A 135 -2.19 -11.28 -0.74
N GLN A 136 -2.36 -9.94 -0.77
CA GLN A 136 -1.25 -9.01 -0.58
C GLN A 136 -0.67 -9.15 0.83
N MET A 137 0.61 -8.81 0.97
CA MET A 137 1.28 -8.81 2.26
C MET A 137 2.05 -7.52 2.46
N ILE A 138 2.05 -7.03 3.69
CA ILE A 138 2.85 -5.90 4.15
C ILE A 138 4.29 -6.36 4.24
N ASN A 139 5.19 -5.54 3.74
CA ASN A 139 6.62 -5.79 3.86
C ASN A 139 7.13 -5.17 5.15
N LEU A 140 7.02 -5.86 6.27
CA LEU A 140 7.47 -5.37 7.58
C LEU A 140 8.95 -4.95 7.60
N ARG A 141 9.79 -5.55 6.74
CA ARG A 141 11.21 -5.19 6.60
C ARG A 141 11.44 -3.86 5.90
N LYS A 142 10.53 -3.45 5.00
CA LYS A 142 10.56 -2.16 4.31
C LYS A 142 9.70 -1.10 4.98
N SER A 143 8.77 -1.52 5.84
CA SER A 143 7.94 -0.61 6.63
C SER A 143 8.75 0.06 7.74
N SER A 144 8.41 1.31 8.04
CA SER A 144 8.96 2.06 9.16
C SER A 144 7.85 2.81 9.88
N ILE A 145 8.09 3.18 11.14
CA ILE A 145 7.18 4.01 11.94
C ILE A 145 7.90 5.30 12.35
N THR A 146 7.17 6.41 12.30
CA THR A 146 7.63 7.70 12.82
C THR A 146 6.67 8.19 13.90
N PHE A 147 7.24 8.64 15.02
CA PHE A 147 6.49 9.13 16.17
C PHE A 147 6.63 10.64 16.34
N ALA A 148 5.62 11.26 16.94
CA ALA A 148 5.72 12.66 17.35
C ALA A 148 6.76 12.81 18.48
N LYS A 149 7.47 13.94 18.52
CA LYS A 149 8.55 14.24 19.50
C LYS A 149 8.17 14.03 20.97
N LYS A 150 6.89 14.16 21.31
CA LYS A 150 6.37 14.06 22.69
C LYS A 150 5.79 12.68 23.04
N THR A 151 5.95 11.69 22.17
CA THR A 151 5.47 10.32 22.45
C THR A 151 6.37 9.71 23.51
N SER A 152 5.82 9.07 24.55
CA SER A 152 6.62 8.36 25.57
C SER A 152 7.27 7.11 24.97
N SER A 153 8.45 6.71 25.45
CA SER A 153 9.12 5.47 25.03
C SER A 153 8.24 4.23 25.19
N GLU A 154 7.47 4.13 26.28
CA GLU A 154 6.55 3.01 26.52
C GLU A 154 5.49 2.89 25.41
N THR A 155 4.85 4.00 25.05
CA THR A 155 3.87 4.06 23.95
C THR A 155 4.52 3.71 22.60
N MET A 156 5.77 4.15 22.36
CA MET A 156 6.48 3.81 21.13
C MET A 156 6.72 2.30 21.01
N GLU A 157 7.22 1.66 22.07
CA GLU A 157 7.49 0.21 22.06
C GLU A 157 6.21 -0.62 21.91
N LYS A 158 5.13 -0.28 22.63
CA LYS A 158 3.83 -0.93 22.45
C LYS A 158 3.32 -0.81 21.01
N ALA A 159 3.44 0.37 20.40
CA ALA A 159 3.02 0.56 19.01
C ALA A 159 3.83 -0.28 18.02
N LYS A 160 5.15 -0.37 18.21
CA LYS A 160 6.04 -1.24 17.40
C LYS A 160 5.67 -2.71 17.54
N GLU A 161 5.41 -3.17 18.75
CA GLU A 161 5.01 -4.55 19.05
C GLU A 161 3.69 -4.90 18.35
N ILE A 162 2.65 -4.07 18.53
CA ILE A 162 1.33 -4.29 17.94
C ILE A 162 1.39 -4.33 16.41
N LEU A 163 2.18 -3.43 15.80
CA LEU A 163 2.29 -3.31 14.34
C LEU A 163 3.34 -4.25 13.74
N GLY A 164 4.20 -4.87 14.55
CA GLY A 164 5.30 -5.73 14.10
C GLY A 164 6.38 -4.98 13.30
N ILE A 165 6.53 -3.67 13.50
CA ILE A 165 7.50 -2.83 12.79
C ILE A 165 8.55 -2.31 13.77
N THR A 166 9.80 -2.70 13.57
CA THR A 166 10.92 -2.31 14.44
C THR A 166 11.68 -1.09 13.93
N ALA A 167 11.68 -0.86 12.61
CA ALA A 167 12.37 0.26 11.99
C ALA A 167 11.70 1.60 12.37
N THR A 168 12.49 2.51 12.94
CA THR A 168 12.08 3.88 13.27
C THR A 168 12.74 4.88 12.35
N GLY A 169 11.97 5.83 11.84
CA GLY A 169 12.44 6.75 10.81
C GLY A 169 12.46 6.06 9.45
N GLY A 170 11.72 6.62 8.50
CA GLY A 170 11.68 6.11 7.13
C GLY A 170 12.86 6.59 6.31
N GLN A 171 12.96 6.06 5.10
CA GLN A 171 13.74 6.68 4.03
C GLN A 171 13.24 8.11 3.97
N GLY A 172 14.02 9.13 4.33
CA GLY A 172 13.54 10.50 4.53
C GLY A 172 13.07 11.20 3.25
N LYS A 173 12.19 10.55 2.45
CA LYS A 173 11.55 10.90 1.19
C LYS A 173 10.27 10.04 0.99
N TYR A 174 9.07 10.63 1.02
CA TYR A 174 7.83 10.06 0.45
C TYR A 174 7.57 10.76 -0.88
N LEU A 175 7.51 10.02 -2.00
CA LEU A 175 7.44 10.59 -3.35
C LEU A 175 8.56 11.60 -3.66
N GLY A 176 9.77 11.34 -3.15
CA GLY A 176 10.90 12.26 -3.28
C GLY A 176 10.91 13.45 -2.33
N LEU A 177 9.85 13.66 -1.54
CA LEU A 177 9.71 14.75 -0.58
C LEU A 177 10.10 14.34 0.83
N PRO A 178 10.95 15.09 1.55
CA PRO A 178 11.41 14.67 2.85
C PRO A 178 10.28 14.46 3.87
N GLU A 179 10.31 13.31 4.55
CA GLU A 179 9.33 12.93 5.58
C GLU A 179 9.34 13.87 6.80
N HIS A 180 10.46 14.57 7.01
CA HIS A 180 10.61 15.57 8.06
C HIS A 180 10.32 16.98 7.54
N PHE A 181 9.06 17.37 7.62
CA PHE A 181 8.64 18.74 7.35
C PHE A 181 9.08 19.70 8.47
N GLY A 182 10.21 20.38 8.26
CA GLY A 182 10.61 21.55 9.07
C GLY A 182 9.74 22.78 8.78
N ARG A 183 9.74 23.77 9.70
CA ARG A 183 8.94 25.01 9.59
C ARG A 183 9.30 25.94 8.42
N LYS A 184 10.36 25.67 7.65
CA LYS A 184 10.82 26.55 6.56
C LYS A 184 10.34 26.04 5.21
N LYS A 185 9.31 26.68 4.67
CA LYS A 185 8.74 26.44 3.33
C LYS A 185 9.66 26.82 2.15
N LYS A 186 10.80 27.46 2.40
CA LYS A 186 11.64 28.07 1.35
C LYS A 186 12.57 27.11 0.62
N ASP A 187 12.85 25.93 1.18
CA ASP A 187 13.73 24.93 0.53
C ASP A 187 12.97 23.94 -0.36
N LEU A 188 11.64 24.07 -0.45
CA LEU A 188 10.76 23.16 -1.17
C LEU A 188 10.97 23.17 -2.70
N PHE A 189 11.57 24.25 -3.23
CA PHE A 189 11.73 24.49 -4.67
C PHE A 189 13.19 24.58 -5.12
N THR A 190 14.16 24.43 -4.22
CA THR A 190 15.59 24.64 -4.53
C THR A 190 16.37 23.34 -4.76
N LEU A 191 15.77 22.17 -4.52
CA LEU A 191 16.43 20.86 -4.60
C LEU A 191 15.88 19.92 -5.69
N SER A 192 15.09 20.43 -6.63
CA SER A 192 14.50 19.62 -7.71
C SER A 192 15.35 19.61 -8.97
N TRP A 193 16.62 19.16 -8.89
CA TRP A 193 17.37 18.68 -10.06
C TRP A 193 18.38 17.61 -9.61
N THR A 194 18.01 16.34 -9.70
CA THR A 194 18.97 15.29 -10.01
C THR A 194 18.23 14.23 -10.82
N VAL A 195 18.44 14.29 -12.13
CA VAL A 195 18.20 13.19 -13.05
C VAL A 195 19.19 12.10 -12.68
N SER A 196 18.71 10.88 -12.42
CA SER A 196 19.50 9.67 -12.59
C SER A 196 18.73 8.75 -13.53
N GLU A 197 18.90 9.05 -14.81
CA GLU A 197 18.85 8.05 -15.87
C GLU A 197 20.00 7.08 -15.62
N GLU A 198 19.68 5.83 -15.32
CA GLU A 198 20.54 4.72 -15.68
C GLU A 198 19.64 3.62 -16.21
N ARG A 199 19.33 3.78 -17.51
CA ARG A 199 18.85 2.72 -18.38
C ARG A 199 19.95 1.67 -18.51
N GLN A 200 19.59 0.40 -18.39
CA GLN A 200 20.05 -0.55 -19.39
C GLN A 200 19.14 -0.45 -20.60
#